data_AF-A0A7X0AAI6-F1
#
_entry.id   AF-A0A7X0AAI6-F1
#
_cell.length_a   1.000
_cell.length_b   1.000
_cell.length_c   1.000
_cell.angle_alpha   90.00
_cell.angle_beta   90.00
_cell.angle_gamma   90.00
#
_symmetry.space_group_name_H-M   'P 1'
#
loop_
_entity.id
_entity.type
_entity.pdbx_description
1 polymer ?
#
loop_
_entity_poly.entity_id
_entity_poly.type
_entity_poly.pdbx_seq_one_letter_code
_entity_poly.pdbx_strand_id
1 'polypeptide(L)'
;MENIRSFGQIRTGELFIARRGIFNPVYELSDGQFCYAKIDERQKFIGVADNKWTFKKDRDLRGETKTIRISNTYKEVIGSVTFSKQTKELTLCMKNGFRASYIQTKGSHLFGVTSVWKNLQFGDMLSIKESTWNIKKPFGISVDPSLIKKVPELALMILYGVAYNLLKRDPNPKLPLGPN
;
A
#
# COMPACT_ATOMS: atom_id res chain seq x y z
N MET A 1 21.77 -7.14 2.59
CA MET A 1 20.33 -6.83 2.53
C MET A 1 19.60 -8.09 2.95
N GLU A 2 18.68 -7.98 3.92
CA GLU A 2 17.90 -9.09 4.46
C GLU A 2 17.12 -9.82 3.35
N ASN A 3 16.96 -11.14 3.49
CA ASN A 3 16.34 -12.06 2.52
C ASN A 3 14.85 -11.73 2.25
N ILE A 4 14.58 -10.75 1.38
CA ILE A 4 13.23 -10.53 0.84
C ILE A 4 12.94 -11.65 -0.18
N ARG A 5 11.90 -12.45 0.07
CA ARG A 5 11.41 -13.44 -0.88
C ARG A 5 10.56 -12.80 -1.97
N SER A 6 10.52 -13.45 -3.13
CA SER A 6 9.65 -12.99 -4.22
C SER A 6 8.19 -13.06 -3.81
N PHE A 7 7.42 -12.02 -4.12
CA PHE A 7 6.03 -11.88 -3.73
C PHE A 7 5.14 -13.01 -4.29
N GLY A 8 5.45 -13.53 -5.48
CA GLY A 8 4.73 -14.66 -6.08
C GLY A 8 4.87 -15.99 -5.33
N GLN A 9 5.74 -16.06 -4.32
CA GLN A 9 5.95 -17.25 -3.50
C GLN A 9 5.00 -17.34 -2.30
N ILE A 10 4.22 -16.29 -2.01
CA ILE A 10 3.24 -16.28 -0.91
C ILE A 10 2.22 -17.41 -1.12
N ARG A 11 1.97 -18.20 -0.08
CA ARG A 11 1.02 -19.33 -0.09
C ARG A 11 -0.16 -19.17 0.86
N THR A 12 -0.15 -18.12 1.68
CA THR A 12 -1.20 -17.79 2.65
C THR A 12 -1.98 -16.56 2.20
N GLY A 13 -3.26 -16.49 2.58
CA GLY A 13 -4.07 -15.29 2.39
C GLY A 13 -3.91 -14.27 3.52
N GLU A 14 -3.37 -14.71 4.65
CA GLU A 14 -3.19 -13.88 5.84
C GLU A 14 -1.72 -13.47 5.98
N LEU A 15 -1.48 -12.17 5.92
CA LEU A 15 -0.18 -11.53 6.10
C LEU A 15 -0.31 -10.41 7.15
N PHE A 16 0.82 -9.87 7.59
CA PHE A 16 0.83 -8.69 8.43
C PHE A 16 1.98 -7.76 8.09
N ILE A 17 1.85 -6.51 8.51
CA ILE A 17 2.92 -5.52 8.45
C ILE A 17 3.67 -5.54 9.77
N ALA A 18 4.94 -5.93 9.75
CA ALA A 18 5.83 -5.82 10.90
C ALA A 18 6.49 -4.44 10.93
N ARG A 19 6.48 -3.77 12.09
CA ARG A 19 7.21 -2.51 12.32
C ARG A 19 8.57 -2.80 12.94
N ARG A 20 9.65 -2.37 12.28
CA ARG A 20 11.04 -2.52 12.75
C ARG A 20 11.65 -1.16 13.09
N GLY A 21 12.18 -1.02 14.30
CA GLY A 21 12.79 0.24 14.76
C GLY A 21 11.78 1.26 15.31
N ILE A 22 12.25 2.16 16.17
CA ILE A 22 11.40 3.08 16.94
C ILE A 22 11.31 4.47 16.27
N PHE A 23 12.44 5.06 15.87
CA PHE A 23 12.51 6.45 15.40
C PHE A 23 12.41 6.64 13.88
N ASN A 24 12.67 5.59 13.11
CA ASN A 24 12.53 5.60 11.66
C ASN A 24 12.11 4.19 11.25
N PRO A 25 10.84 3.86 11.48
CA PRO A 25 10.38 2.50 11.30
C PRO A 25 10.53 2.08 9.84
N VAL A 26 11.02 0.87 9.67
CA VAL A 26 10.86 0.10 8.45
C VAL A 26 9.62 -0.76 8.62
N TYR A 27 8.77 -0.80 7.60
CA TYR A 27 7.59 -1.67 7.61
C TYR A 27 7.77 -2.81 6.61
N GLU A 28 7.54 -4.04 7.06
CA GLU A 28 7.78 -5.27 6.31
C GLU A 28 6.50 -6.06 6.14
N LEU A 29 6.17 -6.48 4.93
CA LEU A 29 5.09 -7.43 4.68
C LEU A 29 5.59 -8.85 4.93
N SER A 30 4.96 -9.56 5.87
CA SER A 30 5.39 -10.87 6.32
C SER A 30 4.23 -11.82 6.61
N ASP A 31 4.46 -13.12 6.44
CA ASP A 31 3.60 -14.20 6.94
C ASP A 31 4.05 -14.75 8.30
N GLY A 32 5.12 -14.17 8.89
CA GLY A 32 5.75 -14.64 10.13
C GLY A 32 6.99 -15.49 9.93
N GLN A 33 7.17 -16.09 8.74
CA GLN A 33 8.36 -16.87 8.39
C GLN A 33 9.26 -16.10 7.42
N PHE A 34 8.68 -15.43 6.43
CA PHE A 34 9.40 -14.70 5.39
C PHE A 34 8.94 -13.25 5.29
N CYS A 35 9.82 -12.42 4.74
CA CYS A 35 9.52 -11.04 4.35
C CYS A 35 9.40 -10.98 2.82
N TYR A 36 8.37 -10.32 2.31
CA TYR A 36 8.06 -10.28 0.87
C TYR A 36 8.16 -8.88 0.27
N ALA A 37 8.05 -7.85 1.10
CA ALA A 37 8.07 -6.47 0.67
C ALA A 37 8.42 -5.53 1.82
N LYS A 38 8.87 -4.33 1.47
CA LYS A 38 9.31 -3.31 2.42
C LYS A 38 8.82 -1.92 2.01
N ILE A 39 8.43 -1.15 3.02
CA ILE A 39 8.22 0.29 2.94
C ILE A 39 9.36 0.93 3.73
N ASP A 40 10.17 1.74 3.04
CA ASP A 40 11.28 2.46 3.65
C ASP A 40 11.05 3.97 3.47
N GLU A 41 10.62 4.61 4.56
CA GLU A 41 10.35 6.04 4.58
C GLU A 41 11.61 6.91 4.42
N ARG A 42 12.79 6.40 4.81
CA ARG A 42 14.06 7.14 4.65
C ARG A 42 14.44 7.23 3.19
N GLN A 43 14.34 6.10 2.50
CA GLN A 43 14.69 5.99 1.09
C GLN A 43 13.51 6.32 0.16
N LYS A 44 12.35 6.65 0.72
CA LYS A 44 11.11 7.03 0.02
C LYS A 44 10.69 6.04 -1.06
N PHE A 45 10.93 4.75 -0.83
CA PHE A 45 10.52 3.71 -1.76
C PHE A 45 9.62 2.68 -1.09
N ILE A 46 8.87 2.03 -1.96
CA ILE A 46 8.07 0.86 -1.66
C ILE A 46 8.55 -0.22 -2.63
N GLY A 47 8.84 -1.43 -2.15
CA GLY A 47 9.36 -2.46 -3.06
C GLY A 47 9.23 -3.88 -2.55
N VAL A 48 9.22 -4.80 -3.52
CA VAL A 48 9.41 -6.24 -3.36
C VAL A 48 10.84 -6.59 -3.78
N ALA A 49 11.22 -7.87 -3.71
CA ALA A 49 12.54 -8.32 -4.17
C ALA A 49 12.84 -7.89 -5.62
N ASP A 50 11.84 -8.03 -6.49
CA ASP A 50 12.01 -7.91 -7.95
C ASP A 50 11.63 -6.53 -8.51
N ASN A 51 11.05 -5.63 -7.69
CA ASN A 51 10.55 -4.35 -8.17
C ASN A 51 10.52 -3.30 -7.06
N LYS A 52 10.79 -2.05 -7.45
CA LYS A 52 10.67 -0.87 -6.59
C LYS A 52 9.84 0.18 -7.30
N TRP A 53 8.98 0.83 -6.52
CA TRP A 53 8.13 1.92 -6.94
C TRP A 53 8.51 3.21 -6.25
N THR A 54 8.49 4.28 -7.03
CA THR A 54 8.65 5.65 -6.55
C THR A 54 7.41 6.47 -6.89
N PHE A 55 7.12 7.47 -6.06
CA PHE A 55 5.90 8.25 -6.13
C PHE A 55 6.22 9.73 -6.27
N LYS A 56 5.48 10.44 -7.13
CA LYS A 56 5.61 11.88 -7.31
C LYS A 56 4.23 12.54 -7.36
N LYS A 57 4.02 13.54 -6.49
CA LYS A 57 2.80 14.37 -6.50
C LYS A 57 2.82 15.32 -7.69
N ASP A 58 1.77 15.28 -8.49
CA ASP A 58 1.46 16.30 -9.48
C ASP A 58 0.49 17.29 -8.83
N ARG A 59 0.97 18.53 -8.71
CA ARG A 59 0.22 19.64 -8.11
C ARG A 59 -0.33 20.53 -9.21
N ASP A 60 -1.54 21.02 -9.02
CA ASP A 60 -2.06 22.07 -9.89
C ASP A 60 -1.47 23.44 -9.54
N LEU A 61 -1.89 24.48 -10.28
CA LEU A 61 -1.45 25.86 -10.09
C LEU A 61 -1.77 26.42 -8.69
N ARG A 62 -2.71 25.82 -7.96
CA ARG A 62 -3.07 26.20 -6.58
C ARG A 62 -2.27 25.40 -5.54
N GLY A 63 -1.36 24.53 -5.97
CA GLY A 63 -0.56 23.66 -5.11
C GLY A 63 -1.31 22.41 -4.62
N GLU A 64 -2.56 22.18 -5.05
CA GLU A 64 -3.33 21.01 -4.63
C GLU A 64 -2.84 19.76 -5.35
N THR A 65 -2.63 18.67 -4.61
CA THR A 65 -2.30 17.37 -5.22
C THR A 65 -3.57 16.71 -5.73
N LYS A 66 -3.66 16.55 -7.05
CA LYS A 66 -4.76 15.80 -7.69
C LYS A 66 -4.38 14.37 -8.03
N THR A 67 -3.12 14.17 -8.41
CA THR A 67 -2.61 12.91 -8.92
C THR A 67 -1.23 12.61 -8.36
N ILE A 68 -0.96 11.35 -8.06
CA ILE A 68 0.34 10.84 -7.68
C ILE A 68 0.80 9.88 -8.78
N ARG A 69 1.87 10.22 -9.50
CA ARG A 69 2.48 9.33 -10.49
C ARG A 69 3.28 8.23 -9.82
N ILE A 70 3.17 7.03 -10.36
CA ILE A 70 3.89 5.83 -9.93
C ILE A 70 4.90 5.50 -11.01
N SER A 71 6.18 5.40 -10.63
CA SER A 71 7.25 5.00 -11.54
C SER A 71 7.92 3.71 -11.06
N ASN A 72 8.34 2.87 -12.01
CA ASN A 72 9.12 1.66 -11.72
C ASN A 72 10.60 1.99 -11.42
N THR A 73 11.42 0.94 -11.27
CA THR A 73 12.86 1.06 -11.01
C THR A 73 13.63 1.73 -12.16
N TYR A 74 13.11 1.68 -13.38
CA TYR A 74 13.67 2.33 -14.57
C TYR A 74 13.16 3.77 -14.78
N LYS A 75 12.47 4.34 -13.77
CA LYS A 75 11.85 5.68 -13.82
C LYS A 75 10.76 5.85 -14.88
N GLU A 76 10.25 4.75 -15.43
CA GLU A 76 9.12 4.80 -16.33
C GLU A 76 7.84 4.96 -15.51
N VAL A 77 6.98 5.90 -15.90
CA VAL A 77 5.66 6.05 -15.29
C VAL A 77 4.82 4.83 -15.68
N ILE A 78 4.38 4.04 -14.72
CA ILE A 78 3.58 2.81 -14.93
C ILE A 78 2.12 2.96 -14.51
N GLY A 79 1.79 4.05 -13.81
CA GLY A 79 0.44 4.30 -13.34
C GLY A 79 0.33 5.57 -12.52
N SER A 80 -0.83 5.75 -11.93
CA SER A 80 -1.14 6.89 -11.07
C SER A 80 -2.18 6.54 -10.02
N VAL A 81 -2.14 7.25 -8.90
CA VAL A 81 -3.24 7.28 -7.92
C VAL A 81 -3.89 8.66 -7.95
N THR A 82 -5.21 8.71 -8.02
CA THR A 82 -6.01 9.93 -7.85
C THR A 82 -6.82 9.86 -6.56
N PHE A 83 -7.16 11.02 -6.01
CA PHE A 83 -8.00 11.13 -4.81
C PHE A 83 -9.26 11.93 -5.10
N SER A 84 -10.41 11.39 -4.73
CA SER A 84 -11.69 12.10 -4.78
C SER A 84 -12.01 12.69 -3.42
N LYS A 85 -11.99 14.02 -3.28
CA LYS A 85 -12.39 14.72 -2.04
C LYS A 85 -13.85 14.43 -1.67
N GLN A 86 -14.73 14.25 -2.66
CA GLN A 86 -16.17 14.02 -2.47
C GLN A 86 -16.45 12.62 -1.92
N THR A 87 -15.90 11.58 -2.56
CA THR A 87 -16.16 10.18 -2.15
C THR A 87 -15.17 9.68 -1.11
N LYS A 88 -14.07 10.42 -0.86
CA LYS A 88 -12.93 10.02 -0.02
C LYS A 88 -12.25 8.72 -0.48
N GLU A 89 -12.44 8.38 -1.75
CA GLU A 89 -11.86 7.20 -2.39
C GLU A 89 -10.52 7.54 -3.05
N LEU A 90 -9.60 6.58 -3.05
CA LEU A 90 -8.43 6.62 -3.92
C LEU A 90 -8.66 5.69 -5.11
N THR A 91 -8.23 6.10 -6.29
CA THR A 91 -8.29 5.25 -7.48
C THR A 91 -6.89 5.03 -8.01
N LEU A 92 -6.47 3.76 -8.08
CA LEU A 92 -5.27 3.32 -8.77
C LEU A 92 -5.61 3.05 -10.24
N CYS A 93 -4.84 3.66 -11.14
CA CYS A 93 -4.92 3.44 -12.58
C CYS A 93 -3.54 3.08 -13.11
N MET A 94 -3.40 1.90 -13.72
CA MET A 94 -2.15 1.41 -14.30
C MET A 94 -2.18 1.50 -15.83
N LYS A 95 -1.01 1.61 -16.45
CA LYS A 95 -0.88 1.70 -17.92
C LYS A 95 -1.37 0.46 -18.66
N ASN A 96 -1.33 -0.70 -18.03
CA ASN A 96 -1.85 -1.96 -18.60
C ASN A 96 -3.38 -2.06 -18.55
N GLY A 97 -4.09 -0.99 -18.15
CA GLY A 97 -5.54 -0.97 -18.04
C GLY A 97 -6.08 -1.43 -16.68
N PHE A 98 -5.24 -1.93 -15.78
CA PHE A 98 -5.68 -2.31 -14.44
C PHE A 98 -6.15 -1.08 -13.65
N ARG A 99 -7.33 -1.19 -13.03
CA ARG A 99 -7.91 -0.14 -12.19
C ARG A 99 -8.44 -0.71 -10.89
N ALA A 100 -8.21 -0.04 -9.78
CA ALA A 100 -8.77 -0.44 -8.49
C ALA A 100 -9.11 0.79 -7.64
N SER A 101 -10.14 0.67 -6.82
CA SER A 101 -10.57 1.70 -5.88
C SER A 101 -10.26 1.27 -4.46
N TYR A 102 -9.67 2.16 -3.68
CA TYR A 102 -9.40 1.99 -2.27
C TYR A 102 -10.49 2.69 -1.46
N ILE A 103 -11.18 1.91 -0.64
CA ILE A 103 -12.29 2.36 0.18
C ILE A 103 -11.96 2.07 1.63
N GLN A 104 -12.14 3.07 2.50
CA GLN A 104 -11.92 2.92 3.93
C GLN A 104 -13.27 2.83 4.63
N THR A 105 -13.54 1.69 5.25
CA THR A 105 -14.71 1.50 6.09
C THR A 105 -14.32 1.78 7.53
N LYS A 106 -14.99 2.74 8.17
CA LYS A 106 -14.82 2.96 9.61
C LYS A 106 -15.40 1.76 10.35
N GLY A 107 -14.56 0.99 11.05
CA GLY A 107 -15.05 0.08 12.08
C GLY A 107 -15.43 0.85 13.34
N SER A 108 -16.19 0.23 14.23
CA SER A 108 -16.45 0.79 15.56
C SER A 108 -15.14 0.88 16.36
N HIS A 109 -15.15 1.63 17.48
CA HIS A 109 -13.98 1.88 18.34
C HIS A 109 -13.24 0.58 18.76
N LEU A 110 -13.92 -0.56 18.72
CA LEU A 110 -13.40 -1.88 19.08
C LEU A 110 -12.83 -2.68 17.90
N PHE A 111 -13.23 -2.40 16.65
CA PHE A 111 -12.87 -3.23 15.49
C PHE A 111 -11.75 -2.68 14.61
N GLY A 112 -11.26 -1.47 14.92
CA GLY A 112 -10.24 -0.80 14.12
C GLY A 112 -10.77 -0.34 12.76
N VAL A 113 -9.93 0.35 12.01
CA VAL A 113 -10.24 0.74 10.62
C VAL A 113 -9.97 -0.46 9.71
N THR A 114 -10.90 -0.76 8.80
CA THR A 114 -10.65 -1.70 7.70
C THR A 114 -10.69 -0.95 6.39
N SER A 115 -9.67 -1.13 5.57
CA SER A 115 -9.64 -0.59 4.22
C SER A 115 -9.59 -1.72 3.20
N VAL A 116 -10.24 -1.53 2.06
CA VAL A 116 -10.39 -2.56 1.03
C VAL A 116 -10.00 -1.98 -0.31
N TRP A 117 -9.22 -2.73 -1.09
CA TRP A 117 -9.12 -2.47 -2.52
C TRP A 117 -10.14 -3.30 -3.28
N LYS A 118 -10.92 -2.62 -4.12
CA LYS A 118 -11.91 -3.21 -4.99
C LYS A 118 -11.52 -3.04 -6.45
N ASN A 119 -11.77 -4.05 -7.26
CA ASN A 119 -11.65 -3.99 -8.71
C ASN A 119 -12.96 -4.45 -9.34
N LEU A 120 -13.33 -3.88 -10.49
CA LEU A 120 -14.61 -4.17 -11.14
C LEU A 120 -14.76 -5.65 -11.54
N GLN A 121 -13.66 -6.29 -11.95
CA GLN A 121 -13.63 -7.68 -12.41
C GLN A 121 -13.46 -8.67 -11.26
N PHE A 122 -12.64 -8.33 -10.26
CA PHE A 122 -12.26 -9.26 -9.18
C PHE A 122 -13.05 -9.04 -7.87
N GLY A 123 -13.86 -7.98 -7.76
CA GLY A 123 -14.55 -7.63 -6.52
C GLY A 123 -13.58 -7.11 -5.46
N ASP A 124 -13.80 -7.50 -4.20
CA ASP A 124 -12.97 -7.13 -3.06
C ASP A 124 -11.69 -7.98 -3.09
N MET A 125 -10.58 -7.37 -3.50
CA MET A 125 -9.34 -8.10 -3.77
C MET A 125 -8.48 -8.30 -2.52
N LEU A 126 -8.39 -7.27 -1.67
CA LEU A 126 -7.56 -7.30 -0.49
C LEU A 126 -8.13 -6.36 0.58
N SER A 127 -7.95 -6.75 1.84
CA SER A 127 -8.29 -5.94 3.00
C SER A 127 -7.07 -5.65 3.88
N ILE A 128 -7.03 -4.45 4.42
CA ILE A 128 -6.02 -3.94 5.34
C ILE A 128 -6.76 -3.59 6.63
N LYS A 129 -6.55 -4.39 7.67
CA LYS A 129 -7.14 -4.18 8.98
C LYS A 129 -6.11 -3.54 9.90
N GLU A 130 -6.44 -2.38 10.42
CA GLU A 130 -5.65 -1.69 11.41
C GLU A 130 -5.74 -2.37 12.77
N SER A 131 -4.59 -2.66 13.39
CA SER A 131 -4.53 -3.04 14.79
C SER A 131 -4.48 -1.80 15.66
N THR A 132 -5.38 -1.74 16.64
CA THR A 132 -5.42 -0.65 17.62
C THR A 132 -4.38 -0.84 18.73
N TRP A 133 -4.00 -2.08 19.05
CA TRP A 133 -3.20 -2.40 20.26
C TRP A 133 -1.83 -3.02 19.97
N ASN A 134 -1.55 -3.43 18.72
CA ASN A 134 -0.30 -4.08 18.37
C ASN A 134 0.64 -3.16 17.57
N ILE A 135 1.48 -2.40 18.28
CA ILE A 135 2.45 -1.47 17.66
C ILE A 135 3.49 -2.22 16.81
N LYS A 136 3.82 -3.48 17.14
CA LYS A 136 4.79 -4.29 16.37
C LYS A 136 4.18 -4.86 15.10
N LYS A 137 2.86 -5.10 15.08
CA LYS A 137 2.09 -5.56 13.92
C LYS A 137 0.90 -4.62 13.66
N PRO A 138 1.15 -3.37 13.21
CA PRO A 138 0.12 -2.34 13.13
C PRO A 138 -1.00 -2.64 12.11
N PHE A 139 -0.77 -3.55 11.16
CA PHE A 139 -1.76 -3.92 10.15
C PHE A 139 -1.78 -5.44 9.91
N GLY A 140 -2.98 -6.01 9.86
CA GLY A 140 -3.23 -7.32 9.25
C GLY A 140 -3.69 -7.14 7.80
N ILE A 141 -3.27 -8.04 6.93
CA ILE A 141 -3.58 -8.02 5.50
C ILE A 141 -4.24 -9.35 5.15
N SER A 142 -5.44 -9.30 4.59
CA SER A 142 -6.12 -10.49 4.08
C SER A 142 -6.31 -10.34 2.57
N VAL A 143 -5.93 -11.38 1.82
CA VAL A 143 -5.95 -11.40 0.37
C VAL A 143 -6.26 -12.81 -0.11
N ASP A 144 -7.02 -12.94 -1.20
CA ASP A 144 -7.20 -14.26 -1.84
C ASP A 144 -5.85 -14.72 -2.45
N PRO A 145 -5.28 -15.86 -2.00
CA PRO A 145 -4.04 -16.40 -2.56
C PRO A 145 -4.11 -16.62 -4.09
N SER A 146 -5.31 -16.86 -4.63
CA SER A 146 -5.51 -17.04 -6.08
C SER A 146 -5.17 -15.77 -6.87
N LEU A 147 -5.33 -14.58 -6.27
CA LEU A 147 -5.03 -13.29 -6.89
C LEU A 147 -3.54 -12.97 -6.91
N ILE A 148 -2.75 -13.55 -6.01
CA ILE A 148 -1.30 -13.27 -5.88
C ILE A 148 -0.55 -13.55 -7.20
N LYS A 149 -0.97 -14.58 -7.93
CA LYS A 149 -0.38 -14.94 -9.22
C LYS A 149 -1.06 -14.28 -10.42
N LYS A 150 -2.32 -13.86 -10.26
CA LYS A 150 -3.15 -13.32 -11.35
C LYS A 150 -3.04 -11.79 -11.47
N VAL A 151 -2.71 -11.11 -10.38
CA VAL A 151 -2.71 -9.64 -10.30
C VAL A 151 -1.31 -9.16 -9.89
N PRO A 152 -0.43 -8.84 -10.85
CA PRO A 152 0.92 -8.34 -10.58
C PRO A 152 0.95 -7.07 -9.71
N GLU A 153 -0.10 -6.25 -9.79
CA GLU A 153 -0.24 -4.98 -9.07
C GLU A 153 -0.54 -5.15 -7.57
N LEU A 154 -0.86 -6.37 -7.12
CA LEU A 154 -1.33 -6.63 -5.77
C LEU A 154 -0.31 -6.19 -4.70
N ALA A 155 0.98 -6.44 -4.94
CA ALA A 155 2.04 -6.00 -4.05
C ALA A 155 2.07 -4.47 -3.90
N LEU A 156 1.98 -3.74 -5.02
CA LEU A 156 1.90 -2.29 -5.02
C LEU A 156 0.65 -1.80 -4.27
N MET A 157 -0.50 -2.45 -4.47
CA MET A 157 -1.75 -2.09 -3.80
C MET A 157 -1.67 -2.26 -2.28
N ILE A 158 -1.15 -3.40 -1.80
CA ILE A 158 -0.95 -3.65 -0.36
C ILE A 158 -0.08 -2.54 0.22
N LEU A 159 1.10 -2.33 -0.38
CA LEU A 159 2.08 -1.44 0.21
C LEU A 159 1.68 0.03 0.11
N TYR A 160 1.05 0.45 -0.99
CA TYR A 160 0.49 1.80 -1.11
C TYR A 160 -0.62 2.02 -0.08
N GLY A 161 -1.54 1.06 0.08
CA GLY A 161 -2.62 1.15 1.06
C GLY A 161 -2.09 1.27 2.50
N VAL A 162 -1.11 0.43 2.86
CA VAL A 162 -0.42 0.50 4.16
C VAL A 162 0.26 1.85 4.34
N ALA A 163 1.05 2.28 3.36
CA ALA A 163 1.75 3.56 3.45
C ALA A 163 0.77 4.74 3.55
N TYR A 164 -0.35 4.71 2.83
CA TYR A 164 -1.41 5.71 2.94
C TYR A 164 -2.05 5.75 4.33
N ASN A 165 -2.34 4.60 4.95
CA ASN A 165 -2.86 4.55 6.32
C ASN A 165 -1.81 5.03 7.34
N LEU A 166 -0.53 4.74 7.11
CA LEU A 166 0.57 5.26 7.93
C LEU A 166 0.63 6.78 7.90
N LEU A 167 0.48 7.42 6.74
CA LEU A 167 0.48 8.89 6.65
C LEU A 167 -0.65 9.54 7.46
N LYS A 168 -1.79 8.86 7.63
CA LYS A 168 -2.89 9.38 8.45
C LYS A 168 -2.59 9.32 9.95
N ARG A 169 -1.64 8.48 10.36
CA ARG A 169 -1.21 8.31 11.75
C ARG A 169 0.04 9.13 12.07
N ASP A 170 0.85 9.44 11.08
CA ASP A 170 2.10 10.19 11.23
C ASP A 170 1.88 11.69 10.97
N PRO A 171 2.24 12.59 11.91
CA PRO A 171 2.20 14.03 11.65
C PRO A 171 3.21 14.49 10.57
N ASN A 172 4.25 13.71 10.25
CA ASN A 172 5.31 14.09 9.31
C ASN A 172 5.63 13.00 8.27
N PRO A 173 4.66 12.64 7.40
CA PRO A 173 4.84 11.59 6.41
C PRO A 173 5.98 11.91 5.42
N LYS A 174 6.95 11.00 5.31
CA LYS A 174 8.09 11.16 4.38
C LYS A 174 7.78 10.72 2.95
N LEU A 175 6.80 9.83 2.77
CA LEU A 175 6.36 9.36 1.46
C LEU A 175 5.34 10.33 0.85
N PRO A 176 5.46 10.69 -0.44
CA PRO A 176 4.58 11.65 -1.08
C PRO A 176 3.26 10.99 -1.51
N LEU A 177 2.52 10.42 -0.56
CA LEU A 177 1.21 9.80 -0.80
C LEU A 177 0.08 10.67 -0.25
N GLY A 178 -1.15 10.34 -0.64
CA GLY A 178 -2.37 11.07 -0.23
C GLY A 178 -2.45 12.51 -0.73
N PRO A 179 -3.57 13.21 -0.44
CA PRO A 179 -3.70 14.64 -0.71
C PRO A 179 -2.68 15.47 0.11
N ASN A 180 -2.40 16.70 -0.32
CA ASN A 180 -1.77 17.73 0.51
C ASN A 180 -2.85 18.58 1.16
#